data_AF-A0AAW4ZBE0-F1
#
_entry.id   AF-A0AAW4ZBE0-F1
#
_cell.length_a   1.000
_cell.length_b   1.000
_cell.length_c   1.000
_cell.angle_alpha   90.00
_cell.angle_beta   90.00
_cell.angle_gamma   90.00
#
_symmetry.space_group_name_H-M   'P 1'
#
loop_
_entity.id
_entity.type
_entity.pdbx_description
1 polymer ?
#
loop_
_entity_poly.entity_id
_entity_poly.type
_entity_poly.pdbx_seq_one_letter_code
_entity_poly.pdbx_strand_id
1 'polypeptide(L)'
;MKQFIKHMPYLMSLLMLLGITSCTKMDEYLKYTDGKEILYTGIPDSIAMYSGYNRVVFRGVLASDPKIAKIKIYWNLKQDSLEQDIQREGNDNVLIIPIPLEEGTYNFEMHTYDKDGLHPSVPFNLTGTSYGDSYKDGLVNRLVKKVEKIEDDVTIDWSPAEPTALYTMVHYTDNSGKVQELKIENSEEETVLKDYKSMTKFDVQTYFLPDEMSIDTFKTAVVSYGVSEDITDLYLKNYKRPFEGRDKNADNKWGILVDWDFTPNILNQSNGKGGWSEDWGNYSIHLESKDWDGEGITNGKVYQSFELPAGNYQLECELEGGSNGMNGYLAASRGSVLPDIDRLKEEALGYSQYGDSNMGGKHTLTFSLAEPATVSVGWVVTFGSSTWMKVLYIKLMNIADIAE
;
A
#
# COMPACT_ATOMS: atom_id res chain seq x y z
N MET A 1 12.46 77.41 -51.01
CA MET A 1 11.86 76.18 -51.57
C MET A 1 12.32 75.79 -52.98
N LYS A 2 12.85 76.67 -53.83
CA LYS A 2 13.25 76.32 -55.23
C LYS A 2 14.60 75.58 -55.40
N GLN A 3 15.49 75.57 -54.41
CA GLN A 3 16.79 74.87 -54.53
C GLN A 3 16.73 73.37 -54.13
N PHE A 4 15.85 72.99 -53.19
CA PHE A 4 15.72 71.59 -52.75
C PHE A 4 15.11 70.66 -53.81
N ILE A 5 14.21 71.18 -54.65
CA ILE A 5 13.54 70.39 -55.70
C ILE A 5 14.52 70.01 -56.84
N LYS A 6 15.58 70.81 -57.07
CA LYS A 6 16.59 70.53 -58.11
C LYS A 6 17.53 69.37 -57.77
N HIS A 7 17.70 69.07 -56.47
CA HIS A 7 18.60 68.00 -55.99
C HIS A 7 17.86 66.72 -55.57
N MET A 8 16.52 66.76 -55.47
CA MET A 8 15.66 65.60 -55.19
C MET A 8 15.88 64.41 -56.16
N PRO A 9 15.98 64.58 -57.49
CA PRO A 9 16.22 63.44 -58.38
C PRO A 9 17.63 62.84 -58.21
N TYR A 10 18.62 63.64 -57.80
CA TYR A 10 19.98 63.16 -57.52
C TYR A 10 20.05 62.39 -56.20
N LEU A 11 19.32 62.83 -55.17
CA LEU A 11 19.24 62.11 -53.89
C LEU A 11 18.48 60.79 -54.04
N MET A 12 17.42 60.77 -54.85
CA MET A 12 16.63 59.56 -55.12
C MET A 12 17.40 58.59 -56.04
N SER A 13 18.18 59.10 -57.00
CA SER A 13 19.14 58.31 -57.78
C SER A 13 20.28 57.74 -56.93
N LEU A 14 20.78 58.49 -55.94
CA LEU A 14 21.82 58.02 -55.01
C LEU A 14 21.27 56.95 -54.07
N LEU A 15 20.05 57.11 -53.55
CA LEU A 15 19.37 56.09 -52.73
C LEU A 15 19.07 54.82 -53.54
N MET A 16 18.72 54.97 -54.82
CA MET A 16 18.48 53.83 -55.72
C MET A 16 19.80 53.12 -56.08
N LEU A 17 20.92 53.84 -56.22
CA LEU A 17 22.25 53.23 -56.38
C LEU A 17 22.72 52.50 -55.11
N LEU A 18 22.42 53.03 -53.93
CA LEU A 18 22.76 52.40 -52.64
C LEU A 18 21.91 51.16 -52.33
N GLY A 19 20.73 51.01 -52.95
CA GLY A 19 19.90 49.81 -52.84
C GLY A 19 20.40 48.60 -53.64
N ILE A 20 21.17 48.83 -54.72
CA ILE A 20 21.62 47.75 -55.62
C ILE A 20 22.90 47.06 -55.08
N THR A 21 23.62 47.70 -54.16
CA THR A 21 24.85 47.14 -53.54
C THR A 21 24.58 46.30 -52.29
N SER A 22 23.32 46.20 -51.85
CA SER A 22 22.87 45.39 -50.71
C SER A 22 22.50 43.95 -51.11
N CYS A 23 22.26 43.70 -52.40
CA CYS A 23 22.04 42.34 -52.90
C CYS A 23 23.38 41.61 -52.95
N THR A 24 23.65 40.81 -51.93
CA THR A 24 24.69 39.81 -52.00
C THR A 24 24.39 38.82 -53.12
N LYS A 25 25.43 38.29 -53.78
CA LYS A 25 25.24 37.25 -54.81
C LYS A 25 24.60 36.03 -54.14
N MET A 26 23.64 35.40 -54.80
CA MET A 26 22.96 34.19 -54.30
C MET A 26 23.96 33.08 -53.90
N ASP A 27 25.15 33.09 -54.52
CA ASP A 27 26.24 32.14 -54.30
C ASP A 27 27.26 32.58 -53.24
N GLU A 28 26.98 33.64 -52.47
CA GLU A 28 27.93 34.14 -51.48
C GLU A 28 28.23 33.11 -50.39
N TYR A 29 27.35 32.11 -50.17
CA TYR A 29 27.62 31.00 -49.27
C TYR A 29 28.76 30.08 -49.76
N LEU A 30 29.03 30.03 -51.08
CA LEU A 30 30.10 29.21 -51.66
C LEU A 30 31.50 29.67 -51.24
N LYS A 31 31.65 30.90 -50.74
CA LYS A 31 32.91 31.41 -50.17
C LYS A 31 33.29 30.71 -48.87
N TYR A 32 32.35 30.05 -48.22
CA TYR A 32 32.56 29.27 -47.00
C TYR A 32 32.68 27.75 -47.28
N THR A 33 32.60 27.32 -48.55
CA THR A 33 32.57 25.91 -48.95
C THR A 33 33.54 25.58 -50.08
N ASP A 34 34.62 26.37 -50.23
CA ASP A 34 35.62 26.23 -51.31
C ASP A 34 35.01 26.11 -52.72
N GLY A 35 33.89 26.80 -52.97
CA GLY A 35 33.24 26.80 -54.27
C GLY A 35 32.40 25.56 -54.59
N LYS A 36 32.14 24.68 -53.61
CA LYS A 36 31.33 23.47 -53.80
C LYS A 36 30.03 23.53 -53.01
N GLU A 37 28.94 23.08 -53.62
CA GLU A 37 27.67 22.89 -52.93
C GLU A 37 27.80 21.72 -51.95
N ILE A 38 27.40 21.91 -50.69
CA ILE A 38 27.37 20.84 -49.68
C ILE A 38 25.96 20.24 -49.70
N LEU A 39 25.85 18.99 -50.15
CA LEU A 39 24.59 18.26 -50.19
C LEU A 39 24.34 17.58 -48.83
N TYR A 40 23.14 17.78 -48.27
CA TYR A 40 22.68 17.11 -47.05
C TYR A 40 21.45 16.24 -47.38
N THR A 41 21.37 15.05 -46.80
CA THR A 41 20.12 14.28 -46.78
C THR A 41 19.14 14.89 -45.77
N GLY A 42 17.84 14.71 -46.03
CA GLY A 42 16.79 15.13 -45.10
C GLY A 42 16.77 14.31 -43.81
N ILE A 43 16.29 14.91 -42.72
CA ILE A 43 15.95 14.22 -41.47
C ILE A 43 14.49 13.72 -41.50
N PRO A 44 14.11 12.72 -40.70
CA PRO A 44 12.69 12.33 -40.55
C PRO A 44 11.80 13.50 -40.08
N ASP A 45 10.52 13.49 -40.47
CA ASP A 45 9.56 14.58 -40.22
C ASP A 45 9.16 14.72 -38.75
N SER A 46 9.02 13.60 -38.05
CA SER A 46 8.82 13.56 -36.60
C SER A 46 9.80 12.57 -35.98
N ILE A 47 10.35 12.92 -34.82
CA ILE A 47 11.41 12.16 -34.16
C ILE A 47 11.25 12.30 -32.65
N ALA A 48 11.33 11.18 -31.93
CA ALA A 48 11.37 11.18 -30.47
C ALA A 48 12.15 9.97 -29.94
N MET A 49 12.69 10.12 -28.73
CA MET A 49 13.23 9.03 -27.93
C MET A 49 12.22 8.66 -26.85
N TYR A 50 11.83 7.39 -26.82
CA TYR A 50 10.93 6.82 -25.83
C TYR A 50 11.74 6.03 -24.81
N SER A 51 11.45 6.23 -23.54
CA SER A 51 12.14 5.53 -22.45
C SER A 51 11.60 4.11 -22.29
N GLY A 52 12.43 3.21 -21.76
CA GLY A 52 12.04 1.82 -21.54
C GLY A 52 12.98 1.10 -20.60
N TYR A 53 12.67 -0.16 -20.29
CA TYR A 53 13.50 -1.01 -19.45
C TYR A 53 14.72 -1.51 -20.21
N ASN A 54 15.91 -1.12 -19.74
CA ASN A 54 17.23 -1.40 -20.28
C ASN A 54 17.35 -1.09 -21.78
N ARG A 55 16.62 -0.06 -22.24
CA ARG A 55 16.67 0.45 -23.61
C ARG A 55 16.09 1.85 -23.72
N VAL A 56 16.48 2.53 -24.79
CA VAL A 56 15.76 3.67 -25.36
C VAL A 56 15.23 3.26 -26.72
N VAL A 57 14.01 3.68 -27.08
CA VAL A 57 13.42 3.42 -28.40
C VAL A 57 13.35 4.70 -29.19
N PHE A 58 14.16 4.79 -30.25
CA PHE A 58 14.01 5.83 -31.25
C PHE A 58 12.76 5.54 -32.08
N ARG A 59 11.90 6.54 -32.22
CA ARG A 59 10.79 6.49 -33.17
C ARG A 59 10.85 7.70 -34.08
N GLY A 60 10.69 7.47 -35.37
CA GLY A 60 10.62 8.55 -36.35
C GLY A 60 9.64 8.27 -37.48
N VAL A 61 9.22 9.30 -38.19
CA VAL A 61 8.45 9.17 -39.43
C VAL A 61 9.32 9.66 -40.58
N LEU A 62 9.66 8.78 -41.51
CA LEU A 62 10.49 9.08 -42.67
C LEU A 62 9.89 10.22 -43.48
N ALA A 63 10.71 11.26 -43.69
CA ALA A 63 10.35 12.38 -44.54
C ALA A 63 10.20 11.97 -46.01
N SER A 64 9.58 12.85 -46.80
CA SER A 64 9.37 12.64 -48.23
C SER A 64 10.67 12.53 -49.05
N ASP A 65 11.85 12.86 -48.50
CA ASP A 65 13.13 12.72 -49.19
C ASP A 65 13.45 11.25 -49.51
N PRO A 66 13.36 10.81 -50.79
CA PRO A 66 13.56 9.42 -51.16
C PRO A 66 15.04 8.99 -51.07
N LYS A 67 15.96 9.93 -50.83
CA LYS A 67 17.40 9.64 -50.75
C LYS A 67 17.80 9.03 -49.41
N ILE A 68 17.00 9.21 -48.35
CA ILE A 68 17.28 8.66 -47.03
C ILE A 68 17.31 7.12 -47.11
N ALA A 69 18.49 6.54 -46.97
CA ALA A 69 18.72 5.10 -47.08
C ALA A 69 19.28 4.46 -45.81
N LYS A 70 19.89 5.25 -44.92
CA LYS A 70 20.40 4.79 -43.63
C LYS A 70 20.17 5.82 -42.54
N ILE A 71 20.08 5.34 -41.31
CA ILE A 71 20.13 6.16 -40.11
C ILE A 71 21.24 5.65 -39.20
N LYS A 72 21.99 6.58 -38.62
CA LYS A 72 23.03 6.29 -37.64
C LYS A 72 22.82 7.16 -36.42
N ILE A 73 22.76 6.52 -35.26
CA ILE A 73 22.51 7.14 -33.98
C ILE A 73 23.75 6.91 -33.13
N TYR A 74 24.36 8.00 -32.68
CA TYR A 74 25.56 7.99 -31.85
C TYR A 74 25.22 8.39 -30.42
N TRP A 75 25.94 7.83 -29.44
CA TRP A 75 25.92 8.28 -28.04
C TRP A 75 27.32 8.18 -27.44
N ASN A 76 27.47 8.52 -26.16
CA ASN A 76 28.76 8.47 -25.44
C ASN A 76 29.86 9.24 -26.20
N LEU A 77 29.59 10.49 -26.58
CA LEU A 77 30.51 11.33 -27.37
C LEU A 77 30.94 10.69 -28.70
N LYS A 78 30.01 9.97 -29.36
CA LYS A 78 30.20 9.22 -30.61
C LYS A 78 31.16 8.03 -30.52
N GLN A 79 31.50 7.58 -29.31
CA GLN A 79 32.26 6.35 -29.12
C GLN A 79 31.41 5.11 -29.42
N ASP A 80 30.10 5.22 -29.18
CA ASP A 80 29.13 4.17 -29.45
C ASP A 80 28.13 4.62 -30.52
N SER A 81 27.62 3.66 -31.28
CA SER A 81 26.62 3.93 -32.31
C SER A 81 25.79 2.71 -32.67
N LEU A 82 24.61 2.97 -33.23
CA LEU A 82 23.76 2.00 -33.90
C LEU A 82 23.45 2.52 -35.30
N GLU A 83 23.60 1.64 -36.29
CA GLU A 83 23.29 1.91 -37.69
C GLU A 83 22.15 1.01 -38.13
N GLN A 84 21.18 1.57 -38.85
CA GLN A 84 20.04 0.84 -39.39
C GLN A 84 19.82 1.26 -40.85
N ASP A 85 19.81 0.27 -41.74
CA ASP A 85 19.41 0.46 -43.14
C ASP A 85 17.89 0.68 -43.21
N ILE A 86 17.46 1.62 -44.06
CA ILE A 86 16.07 2.00 -44.26
C ILE A 86 15.56 1.37 -45.55
N GLN A 87 14.55 0.52 -45.42
CA GLN A 87 13.81 -0.04 -46.55
C GLN A 87 12.40 0.57 -46.56
N ARG A 88 12.05 1.26 -47.64
CA ARG A 88 10.69 1.80 -47.83
C ARG A 88 9.83 0.73 -48.51
N GLU A 89 9.20 -0.13 -47.72
CA GLU A 89 8.26 -1.12 -48.22
C GLU A 89 6.81 -0.68 -47.96
N GLY A 90 6.06 -0.37 -49.02
CA GLY A 90 4.66 0.03 -48.92
C GLY A 90 4.46 1.48 -48.45
N ASN A 91 3.37 1.72 -47.69
CA ASN A 91 2.98 3.04 -47.19
C ASN A 91 3.41 3.29 -45.73
N ASP A 92 4.15 2.37 -45.10
CA ASP A 92 4.59 2.54 -43.71
C ASP A 92 5.92 3.30 -43.68
N ASN A 93 5.86 4.55 -43.22
CA ASN A 93 7.02 5.43 -43.08
C ASN A 93 7.52 5.50 -41.63
N VAL A 94 7.02 4.66 -40.71
CA VAL A 94 7.40 4.72 -39.30
C VAL A 94 8.66 3.87 -39.05
N LEU A 95 9.68 4.50 -38.48
CA LEU A 95 10.86 3.85 -37.93
C LEU A 95 10.69 3.61 -36.43
N ILE A 96 11.01 2.41 -35.97
CA ILE A 96 11.07 2.06 -34.55
C ILE A 96 12.38 1.30 -34.35
N ILE A 97 13.31 1.89 -33.61
CA ILE A 97 14.67 1.37 -33.43
C ILE A 97 14.96 1.28 -31.92
N PRO A 98 14.88 0.09 -31.32
CA PRO A 98 15.30 -0.10 -29.94
C PRO A 98 16.83 -0.10 -29.83
N ILE A 99 17.34 0.64 -28.85
CA ILE A 99 18.77 0.77 -28.53
C ILE A 99 18.96 0.21 -27.12
N PRO A 100 19.51 -1.01 -26.96
CA PRO A 100 19.80 -1.59 -25.65
C PRO A 100 20.82 -0.73 -24.92
N LEU A 101 20.47 -0.28 -23.72
CA LEU A 101 21.30 0.61 -22.91
C LEU A 101 21.11 0.28 -21.44
N GLU A 102 22.19 0.32 -20.68
CA GLU A 102 22.11 0.29 -19.23
C GLU A 102 21.26 1.45 -18.70
N GLU A 103 20.84 1.35 -17.45
CA GLU A 103 20.05 2.40 -16.82
C GLU A 103 20.81 3.73 -16.78
N GLY A 104 20.18 4.80 -17.25
CA GLY A 104 20.78 6.13 -17.30
C GLY A 104 20.14 7.05 -18.32
N THR A 105 20.53 8.33 -18.27
CA THR A 105 20.14 9.33 -19.26
C THR A 105 21.26 9.54 -20.26
N TYR A 106 20.92 9.48 -21.54
CA TYR A 106 21.84 9.54 -22.66
C TYR A 106 21.49 10.70 -23.59
N ASN A 107 22.53 11.33 -24.12
CA ASN A 107 22.42 12.28 -25.23
C ASN A 107 22.81 11.57 -26.52
N PHE A 108 21.97 11.69 -27.53
CA PHE A 108 22.12 11.06 -28.82
C PHE A 108 22.32 12.10 -29.91
N GLU A 109 23.16 11.78 -30.88
CA GLU A 109 23.31 12.53 -32.13
C GLU A 109 22.94 11.61 -33.29
N MET A 110 21.92 12.01 -34.05
CA MET A 110 21.40 11.24 -35.19
C MET A 110 21.79 11.89 -36.51
N HIS A 111 22.18 11.05 -37.46
CA HIS A 111 22.35 11.42 -38.86
C HIS A 111 21.59 10.43 -39.75
N THR A 112 20.95 10.95 -40.78
CA THR A 112 20.57 10.14 -41.94
C THR A 112 21.64 10.20 -43.01
N TYR A 113 21.69 9.20 -43.88
CA TYR A 113 22.62 9.14 -45.00
C TYR A 113 21.91 8.69 -46.26
N ASP A 114 22.47 9.09 -47.39
CA ASP A 114 22.09 8.57 -48.69
C ASP A 114 22.60 7.14 -48.91
N LYS A 115 22.18 6.52 -50.02
CA LYS A 115 22.54 5.13 -50.36
C LYS A 115 24.06 4.91 -50.43
N ASP A 116 24.80 5.92 -50.86
CA ASP A 116 26.25 5.87 -51.01
C ASP A 116 27.00 6.18 -49.70
N GLY A 117 26.30 6.69 -48.67
CA GLY A 117 26.86 7.07 -47.37
C GLY A 117 27.71 8.35 -47.40
N LEU A 118 27.67 9.11 -48.49
CA LEU A 118 28.57 10.24 -48.75
C LEU A 118 28.01 11.56 -48.21
N HIS A 119 26.69 11.69 -48.15
CA HIS A 119 26.01 12.92 -47.79
C HIS A 119 25.16 12.73 -46.53
N PRO A 120 25.70 13.03 -45.33
CA PRO A 120 24.92 12.99 -44.09
C PRO A 120 23.90 14.12 -44.03
N SER A 121 22.85 13.97 -43.23
CA SER A 121 22.07 15.10 -42.75
C SER A 121 22.88 15.97 -41.79
N VAL A 122 22.38 17.19 -41.56
CA VAL A 122 22.77 17.94 -40.35
C VAL A 122 22.49 17.09 -39.10
N PRO A 123 23.35 17.18 -38.07
CA PRO A 123 23.15 16.42 -36.84
C PRO A 123 21.85 16.81 -36.15
N PHE A 124 21.10 15.82 -35.67
CA PHE A 124 19.93 16.03 -34.85
C PHE A 124 20.15 15.46 -33.45
N ASN A 125 20.08 16.33 -32.44
CA ASN A 125 20.34 15.94 -31.06
C ASN A 125 19.05 15.57 -30.33
N LEU A 126 19.08 14.47 -29.59
CA LEU A 126 17.97 13.94 -28.79
C LEU A 126 18.48 13.55 -27.40
N THR A 127 17.59 13.52 -26.42
CA THR A 127 17.87 12.96 -25.09
C THR A 127 16.89 11.82 -24.83
N GLY A 128 17.36 10.74 -24.24
CA GLY A 128 16.52 9.61 -23.84
C GLY A 128 17.01 8.99 -22.55
N THR A 129 16.09 8.44 -21.77
CA THR A 129 16.39 7.75 -20.52
C THR A 129 16.08 6.27 -20.67
N SER A 130 17.04 5.43 -20.30
CA SER A 130 16.84 4.00 -20.09
C SER A 130 16.59 3.79 -18.60
N TYR A 131 15.48 3.17 -18.24
CA TYR A 131 15.18 2.79 -16.85
C TYR A 131 15.61 1.35 -16.61
N GLY A 132 15.95 0.99 -15.38
CA GLY A 132 16.45 -0.35 -15.07
C GLY A 132 16.00 -0.84 -13.72
N ASP A 133 16.78 -1.77 -13.16
CA ASP A 133 16.49 -2.39 -11.88
C ASP A 133 16.58 -1.38 -10.73
N SER A 134 17.41 -0.33 -10.81
CA SER A 134 17.51 0.67 -9.75
C SER A 134 16.21 1.47 -9.61
N TYR A 135 15.64 1.92 -10.73
CA TYR A 135 14.32 2.56 -10.75
C TYR A 135 13.25 1.60 -10.23
N LYS A 136 13.20 0.37 -10.75
CA LYS A 136 12.21 -0.64 -10.38
C LYS A 136 12.26 -0.99 -8.89
N ASP A 137 13.44 -1.20 -8.33
CA ASP A 137 13.66 -1.56 -6.93
C ASP A 137 13.41 -0.37 -5.98
N GLY A 138 13.50 0.86 -6.50
CA GLY A 138 13.11 2.08 -5.79
C GLY A 138 11.60 2.32 -5.72
N LEU A 139 10.78 1.57 -6.47
CA LEU A 139 9.33 1.72 -6.43
C LEU A 139 8.73 1.11 -5.17
N VAL A 140 7.80 1.84 -4.56
CA VAL A 140 7.02 1.39 -3.40
C VAL A 140 5.54 1.31 -3.76
N ASN A 141 4.81 0.40 -3.12
CA ASN A 141 3.36 0.34 -3.27
C ASN A 141 2.71 1.62 -2.75
N ARG A 142 1.57 1.99 -3.34
CA ARG A 142 0.66 2.97 -2.74
C ARG A 142 0.34 2.51 -1.32
N LEU A 143 0.61 3.37 -0.35
CA LEU A 143 0.50 3.01 1.06
C LEU A 143 -0.96 2.86 1.48
N VAL A 144 -1.23 1.83 2.27
CA VAL A 144 -2.50 1.63 2.97
C VAL A 144 -2.41 2.40 4.29
N LYS A 145 -3.30 3.38 4.51
CA LYS A 145 -3.38 4.13 5.77
C LYS A 145 -4.06 3.31 6.86
N LYS A 146 -5.15 2.65 6.50
CA LYS A 146 -6.01 1.92 7.42
C LYS A 146 -6.70 0.80 6.65
N VAL A 147 -6.88 -0.33 7.32
CA VAL A 147 -7.76 -1.38 6.82
C VAL A 147 -8.53 -2.02 7.97
N GLU A 148 -9.84 -2.00 7.84
CA GLU A 148 -10.76 -2.55 8.84
C GLU A 148 -11.94 -3.25 8.19
N LYS A 149 -12.41 -4.31 8.83
CA LYS A 149 -13.67 -4.95 8.50
C LYS A 149 -14.81 -4.29 9.27
N ILE A 150 -15.77 -3.73 8.55
CA ILE A 150 -17.00 -3.14 9.09
C ILE A 150 -18.16 -4.01 8.61
N GLU A 151 -18.86 -4.62 9.55
CA GLU A 151 -19.88 -5.64 9.24
C GLU A 151 -19.28 -6.78 8.41
N ASP A 152 -19.72 -6.96 7.17
CA ASP A 152 -19.28 -8.05 6.28
C ASP A 152 -18.19 -7.62 5.28
N ASP A 153 -17.97 -6.31 5.11
CA ASP A 153 -17.09 -5.76 4.09
C ASP A 153 -15.80 -5.18 4.70
N VAL A 154 -14.72 -5.17 3.92
CA VAL A 154 -13.44 -4.57 4.32
C VAL A 154 -13.24 -3.25 3.61
N THR A 155 -12.95 -2.20 4.37
CA THR A 155 -12.62 -0.88 3.84
C THR A 155 -11.12 -0.64 3.93
N ILE A 156 -10.52 -0.23 2.81
CA ILE A 156 -9.13 0.18 2.70
C ILE A 156 -9.09 1.70 2.49
N ASP A 157 -8.42 2.40 3.40
CA ASP A 157 -8.10 3.82 3.23
C ASP A 157 -6.70 3.95 2.62
N TRP A 158 -6.59 4.70 1.53
CA TRP A 158 -5.33 4.87 0.80
C TRP A 158 -4.62 6.18 1.15
N SER A 159 -3.30 6.14 1.13
CA SER A 159 -2.49 7.36 0.96
C SER A 159 -2.63 7.90 -0.47
N PRO A 160 -2.35 9.20 -0.69
CA PRO A 160 -2.27 9.73 -2.05
C PRO A 160 -1.33 8.88 -2.90
N ALA A 161 -1.71 8.62 -4.15
CA ALA A 161 -0.84 7.93 -5.08
C ALA A 161 0.34 8.82 -5.48
N GLU A 162 1.48 8.21 -5.76
CA GLU A 162 2.63 8.90 -6.34
C GLU A 162 2.30 9.41 -7.76
N PRO A 163 2.85 10.56 -8.19
CA PRO A 163 2.50 11.15 -9.48
C PRO A 163 2.73 10.26 -10.71
N THR A 164 3.76 9.40 -10.66
CA THR A 164 4.09 8.45 -11.73
C THR A 164 3.33 7.12 -11.64
N ALA A 165 2.56 6.90 -10.56
CA ALA A 165 1.69 5.74 -10.48
C ALA A 165 0.60 5.84 -11.55
N LEU A 166 0.24 4.71 -12.17
CA LEU A 166 -0.89 4.61 -13.08
C LEU A 166 -2.15 4.17 -12.34
N TYR A 167 -2.03 3.13 -11.52
CA TYR A 167 -3.09 2.53 -10.73
C TYR A 167 -2.52 1.53 -9.72
N THR A 168 -3.35 1.09 -8.79
CA THR A 168 -3.03 0.01 -7.84
C THR A 168 -3.95 -1.17 -8.06
N MET A 169 -3.40 -2.38 -8.09
CA MET A 169 -4.16 -3.63 -8.13
C MET A 169 -4.28 -4.18 -6.71
N VAL A 170 -5.48 -4.63 -6.37
CA VAL A 170 -5.78 -5.35 -5.14
C VAL A 170 -6.32 -6.74 -5.48
N HIS A 171 -5.76 -7.76 -4.84
CA HIS A 171 -6.27 -9.13 -4.93
C HIS A 171 -6.68 -9.62 -3.54
N TYR A 172 -7.88 -10.20 -3.44
CA TYR A 172 -8.37 -10.75 -2.16
C TYR A 172 -9.22 -11.99 -2.39
N THR A 173 -9.46 -12.76 -1.33
CA THR A 173 -10.33 -13.93 -1.38
C THR A 173 -11.71 -13.59 -0.80
N ASP A 174 -12.76 -13.88 -1.55
CA ASP A 174 -14.13 -13.70 -1.08
C ASP A 174 -14.63 -14.90 -0.23
N ASN A 175 -15.80 -14.76 0.39
CA ASN A 175 -16.46 -15.76 1.22
C ASN A 175 -16.80 -17.07 0.47
N SER A 176 -16.86 -17.03 -0.88
CA SER A 176 -17.01 -18.24 -1.71
C SER A 176 -15.70 -18.97 -1.95
N GLY A 177 -14.57 -18.39 -1.52
CA GLY A 177 -13.22 -18.90 -1.74
C GLY A 177 -12.63 -18.53 -3.10
N LYS A 178 -13.25 -17.61 -3.84
CA LYS A 178 -12.76 -17.15 -5.14
C LYS A 178 -11.86 -15.92 -4.97
N VAL A 179 -10.78 -15.89 -5.75
CA VAL A 179 -9.91 -14.71 -5.83
C VAL A 179 -10.59 -13.64 -6.67
N GLN A 180 -10.71 -12.45 -6.09
CA GLN A 180 -11.20 -11.23 -6.71
C GLN A 180 -10.04 -10.31 -7.03
N GLU A 181 -10.17 -9.54 -8.10
CA GLU A 181 -9.18 -8.57 -8.58
C GLU A 181 -9.86 -7.22 -8.75
N LEU A 182 -9.29 -6.18 -8.15
CA LEU A 182 -9.76 -4.80 -8.27
C LEU A 182 -8.63 -3.92 -8.78
N LYS A 183 -8.93 -3.09 -9.77
CA LYS A 183 -8.07 -1.99 -10.21
C LYS A 183 -8.56 -0.70 -9.57
N ILE A 184 -7.68 -0.05 -8.82
CA ILE A 184 -7.95 1.17 -8.06
C ILE A 184 -7.28 2.34 -8.76
N GLU A 185 -8.08 3.30 -9.20
CA GLU A 185 -7.57 4.52 -9.83
C GLU A 185 -6.94 5.44 -8.79
N ASN A 186 -5.94 6.24 -9.20
CA ASN A 186 -5.20 7.11 -8.29
C ASN A 186 -6.07 8.16 -7.56
N SER A 187 -7.22 8.53 -8.15
CA SER A 187 -8.18 9.45 -7.56
C SER A 187 -9.03 8.82 -6.45
N GLU A 188 -9.07 7.49 -6.36
CA GLU A 188 -9.82 6.80 -5.30
C GLU A 188 -9.03 6.88 -3.99
N GLU A 189 -9.67 7.37 -2.93
CA GLU A 189 -9.08 7.49 -1.59
C GLU A 189 -9.48 6.32 -0.68
N GLU A 190 -10.56 5.62 -1.02
CA GLU A 190 -11.13 4.51 -0.26
C GLU A 190 -11.53 3.39 -1.22
N THR A 191 -11.38 2.13 -0.81
CA THR A 191 -11.86 0.95 -1.55
C THR A 191 -12.57 -0.02 -0.63
N VAL A 192 -13.70 -0.55 -1.08
CA VAL A 192 -14.46 -1.59 -0.35
C VAL A 192 -14.24 -2.95 -1.01
N LEU A 193 -13.73 -3.92 -0.25
CA LEU A 193 -13.66 -5.33 -0.61
C LEU A 193 -14.94 -6.01 -0.13
N LYS A 194 -15.79 -6.40 -1.07
CA LYS A 194 -17.08 -7.03 -0.78
C LYS A 194 -16.92 -8.50 -0.48
N ASP A 195 -17.77 -9.01 0.42
CA ASP A 195 -17.81 -10.43 0.76
C ASP A 195 -16.43 -10.98 1.17
N TYR A 196 -15.62 -10.17 1.87
CA TYR A 196 -14.24 -10.54 2.19
C TYR A 196 -14.20 -11.73 3.16
N LYS A 197 -13.37 -12.73 2.83
CA LYS A 197 -13.16 -13.89 3.69
C LYS A 197 -12.33 -13.53 4.93
N SER A 198 -12.97 -13.56 6.09
CA SER A 198 -12.33 -13.28 7.39
C SER A 198 -11.08 -14.13 7.63
N MET A 199 -10.16 -13.58 8.41
CA MET A 199 -8.86 -14.15 8.77
C MET A 199 -7.94 -14.46 7.57
N THR A 200 -8.18 -13.84 6.41
CA THR A 200 -7.26 -13.91 5.26
C THR A 200 -6.43 -12.63 5.14
N LYS A 201 -5.61 -12.54 4.09
CA LYS A 201 -4.86 -11.35 3.69
C LYS A 201 -5.31 -10.91 2.30
N PHE A 202 -5.06 -9.64 1.97
CA PHE A 202 -5.18 -9.15 0.60
C PHE A 202 -3.83 -8.65 0.11
N ASP A 203 -3.62 -8.72 -1.20
CA ASP A 203 -2.37 -8.37 -1.87
C ASP A 203 -2.52 -7.03 -2.57
N VAL A 204 -1.45 -6.22 -2.56
CA VAL A 204 -1.38 -4.91 -3.19
C VAL A 204 -0.18 -4.85 -4.14
N GLN A 205 -0.40 -4.33 -5.34
CA GLN A 205 0.65 -4.04 -6.33
C GLN A 205 0.35 -2.75 -7.09
N THR A 206 1.26 -1.78 -7.05
CA THR A 206 1.14 -0.51 -7.77
C THR A 206 1.94 -0.54 -9.07
N TYR A 207 1.34 0.01 -10.13
CA TYR A 207 1.89 0.09 -11.47
C TYR A 207 2.28 1.53 -11.78
N PHE A 208 3.38 1.73 -12.48
CA PHE A 208 4.01 3.03 -12.70
C PHE A 208 4.39 3.25 -14.16
N LEU A 209 4.27 4.49 -14.59
CA LEU A 209 4.86 5.00 -15.81
C LEU A 209 5.87 6.08 -15.45
N PRO A 210 7.19 5.85 -15.64
CA PRO A 210 8.22 6.76 -15.14
C PRO A 210 8.16 8.17 -15.75
N ASP A 211 7.75 8.26 -17.01
CA ASP A 211 7.52 9.50 -17.73
C ASP A 211 6.50 9.27 -18.87
N GLU A 212 5.97 10.35 -19.44
CA GLU A 212 4.93 10.30 -20.48
C GLU A 212 5.39 9.62 -21.79
N MET A 213 6.70 9.51 -22.02
CA MET A 213 7.34 8.91 -23.18
C MET A 213 7.81 7.48 -22.90
N SER A 214 7.51 6.91 -21.74
CA SER A 214 7.85 5.52 -21.44
C SER A 214 6.96 4.57 -22.22
N ILE A 215 7.58 3.57 -22.84
CA ILE A 215 6.87 2.48 -23.53
C ILE A 215 6.67 1.25 -22.63
N ASP A 216 7.32 1.22 -21.47
CA ASP A 216 7.19 0.13 -20.50
C ASP A 216 6.49 0.62 -19.22
N THR A 217 5.65 -0.25 -18.67
CA THR A 217 5.06 -0.09 -17.34
C THR A 217 5.88 -0.86 -16.32
N PHE A 218 6.22 -0.19 -15.23
CA PHE A 218 6.92 -0.78 -14.10
C PHE A 218 5.92 -1.16 -13.01
N LYS A 219 6.28 -2.14 -12.18
CA LYS A 219 5.44 -2.57 -11.07
C LYS A 219 6.30 -2.92 -9.87
N THR A 220 5.74 -2.69 -8.71
CA THR A 220 6.33 -3.04 -7.41
C THR A 220 6.26 -4.55 -7.17
N ALA A 221 6.98 -5.02 -6.15
CA ALA A 221 6.70 -6.32 -5.55
C ALA A 221 5.30 -6.32 -4.92
N VAL A 222 4.67 -7.50 -4.88
CA VAL A 222 3.38 -7.69 -4.19
C VAL A 222 3.61 -7.63 -2.68
N VAL A 223 2.76 -6.89 -1.97
CA VAL A 223 2.74 -6.83 -0.51
C VAL A 223 1.39 -7.28 0.01
N SER A 224 1.38 -8.21 0.97
CA SER A 224 0.17 -8.73 1.59
C SER A 224 -0.13 -8.03 2.92
N TYR A 225 -1.36 -7.57 3.10
CA TYR A 225 -1.84 -6.92 4.31
C TYR A 225 -2.87 -7.79 5.03
N GLY A 226 -2.79 -7.81 6.36
CA GLY A 226 -3.88 -8.30 7.21
C GLY A 226 -5.01 -7.28 7.31
N VAL A 227 -6.13 -7.67 7.91
CA VAL A 227 -7.30 -6.80 8.11
C VAL A 227 -7.58 -6.69 9.60
N SER A 228 -7.85 -5.48 10.10
CA SER A 228 -8.34 -5.32 11.48
C SER A 228 -9.80 -5.73 11.51
N GLU A 229 -10.15 -6.80 12.22
CA GLU A 229 -11.51 -7.34 12.22
C GLU A 229 -11.94 -7.82 13.61
N ASP A 230 -13.23 -7.67 13.91
CA ASP A 230 -13.85 -8.27 15.09
C ASP A 230 -14.10 -9.74 14.84
N ILE A 231 -13.35 -10.58 15.55
CA ILE A 231 -13.40 -12.04 15.41
C ILE A 231 -14.03 -12.69 16.64
N THR A 232 -14.70 -11.91 17.49
CA THR A 232 -15.26 -12.38 18.75
C THR A 232 -16.21 -13.56 18.50
N ASP A 233 -17.16 -13.43 17.58
CA ASP A 233 -18.18 -14.46 17.31
C ASP A 233 -17.62 -15.73 16.67
N LEU A 234 -16.41 -15.66 16.09
CA LEU A 234 -15.73 -16.80 15.50
C LEU A 234 -15.10 -17.71 16.55
N TYR A 235 -14.65 -17.14 17.68
CA TYR A 235 -13.82 -17.85 18.65
C TYR A 235 -14.41 -17.90 20.07
N LEU A 236 -15.16 -16.88 20.47
CA LEU A 236 -15.73 -16.76 21.80
C LEU A 236 -17.23 -17.00 21.75
N LYS A 237 -17.72 -17.76 22.73
CA LYS A 237 -19.14 -17.89 23.03
C LYS A 237 -19.49 -17.12 24.28
N ASN A 238 -20.77 -16.80 24.46
CA ASN A 238 -21.28 -16.20 25.69
C ASN A 238 -20.39 -15.04 26.18
N TYR A 239 -20.08 -14.09 25.28
CA TYR A 239 -18.98 -13.13 25.45
C TYR A 239 -19.46 -11.71 25.82
N LYS A 240 -20.77 -11.48 25.89
CA LYS A 240 -21.36 -10.19 26.26
C LYS A 240 -22.64 -10.38 27.07
N ARG A 241 -23.01 -9.37 27.85
CA ARG A 241 -24.30 -9.34 28.52
C ARG A 241 -25.47 -9.36 27.51
N PRO A 242 -26.57 -10.06 27.82
CA PRO A 242 -26.74 -10.95 28.97
C PRO A 242 -25.91 -12.23 28.80
N PHE A 243 -25.09 -12.56 29.81
CA PHE A 243 -24.36 -13.82 29.84
C PHE A 243 -25.32 -14.95 30.20
N GLU A 244 -25.14 -16.12 29.59
CA GLU A 244 -25.89 -17.33 29.88
C GLU A 244 -25.32 -18.07 31.09
N GLY A 245 -26.22 -18.54 31.94
CA GLY A 245 -25.91 -19.36 33.10
C GLY A 245 -26.86 -20.56 33.19
N ARG A 246 -26.42 -21.61 33.89
CA ARG A 246 -27.17 -22.85 34.12
C ARG A 246 -27.26 -23.18 35.60
N ASP A 247 -28.07 -24.19 35.91
CA ASP A 247 -28.26 -24.76 37.26
C ASP A 247 -28.49 -23.68 38.32
N LYS A 248 -29.35 -22.71 38.01
CA LYS A 248 -29.68 -21.59 38.89
C LYS A 248 -30.35 -22.09 40.17
N ASN A 249 -30.01 -21.48 41.31
CA ASN A 249 -30.75 -21.69 42.55
C ASN A 249 -32.17 -21.12 42.42
N ALA A 250 -33.19 -21.90 42.79
CA ALA A 250 -34.59 -21.45 42.71
C ALA A 250 -34.87 -20.20 43.58
N ASP A 251 -34.14 -20.07 44.69
CA ASP A 251 -34.35 -19.03 45.71
C ASP A 251 -33.23 -17.97 45.73
N ASN A 252 -32.25 -18.02 44.82
CA ASN A 252 -31.10 -17.13 44.84
C ASN A 252 -30.61 -16.76 43.42
N LYS A 253 -29.95 -15.60 43.31
CA LYS A 253 -29.43 -14.99 42.08
C LYS A 253 -28.31 -15.75 41.36
N TRP A 254 -27.76 -16.80 41.99
CA TRP A 254 -26.53 -17.48 41.55
C TRP A 254 -26.78 -18.72 40.69
N GLY A 255 -25.91 -18.90 39.70
CA GLY A 255 -25.87 -20.07 38.81
C GLY A 255 -24.44 -20.43 38.44
N ILE A 256 -24.27 -21.23 37.39
CA ILE A 256 -22.98 -21.66 36.84
C ILE A 256 -22.85 -21.08 35.44
N LEU A 257 -21.71 -20.47 35.13
CA LEU A 257 -21.45 -19.87 33.82
C LEU A 257 -21.44 -20.93 32.70
N VAL A 258 -22.07 -20.64 31.57
CA VAL A 258 -22.11 -21.50 30.37
C VAL A 258 -20.98 -21.14 29.42
N ASP A 259 -20.44 -22.12 28.69
CA ASP A 259 -19.36 -22.02 27.68
C ASP A 259 -17.97 -21.56 28.17
N TRP A 260 -17.83 -21.17 29.43
CA TRP A 260 -16.56 -20.80 30.04
C TRP A 260 -16.04 -21.91 30.96
N ASP A 261 -14.75 -22.20 30.84
CA ASP A 261 -14.02 -22.98 31.82
C ASP A 261 -13.66 -22.11 33.02
N PHE A 262 -13.57 -22.74 34.20
CA PHE A 262 -13.22 -22.03 35.42
C PHE A 262 -12.58 -22.94 36.46
N THR A 263 -11.80 -22.35 37.35
CA THR A 263 -11.27 -23.08 38.51
C THR A 263 -12.40 -23.36 39.52
N PRO A 264 -12.37 -24.47 40.27
CA PRO A 264 -13.47 -24.86 41.16
C PRO A 264 -13.88 -23.80 42.19
N ASN A 265 -12.94 -22.98 42.64
CA ASN A 265 -13.16 -21.89 43.60
C ASN A 265 -13.95 -20.69 43.03
N ILE A 266 -14.25 -20.66 41.73
CA ILE A 266 -15.24 -19.72 41.16
C ILE A 266 -16.65 -20.04 41.65
N LEU A 267 -16.92 -21.31 42.01
CA LEU A 267 -18.19 -21.74 42.59
C LEU A 267 -18.22 -21.52 44.12
N ASN A 268 -17.91 -20.29 44.56
CA ASN A 268 -17.77 -19.93 45.97
C ASN A 268 -19.09 -19.56 46.67
N GLN A 269 -20.22 -19.58 45.96
CA GLN A 269 -21.53 -19.23 46.50
C GLN A 269 -22.30 -20.47 46.97
N SER A 270 -23.41 -20.23 47.66
CA SER A 270 -24.24 -21.28 48.24
C SER A 270 -24.70 -22.33 47.20
N ASN A 271 -24.71 -23.60 47.62
CA ASN A 271 -25.08 -24.78 46.83
C ASN A 271 -24.19 -25.05 45.59
N GLY A 272 -22.89 -24.73 45.67
CA GLY A 272 -21.93 -24.99 44.59
C GLY A 272 -22.21 -24.15 43.35
N LYS A 273 -22.63 -22.91 43.54
CA LYS A 273 -22.88 -21.92 42.48
C LYS A 273 -21.85 -20.80 42.56
N GLY A 274 -21.79 -19.95 41.54
CA GLY A 274 -20.84 -18.85 41.46
C GLY A 274 -20.33 -18.66 40.04
N GLY A 275 -19.64 -17.56 39.78
CA GLY A 275 -19.16 -17.22 38.43
C GLY A 275 -20.22 -16.60 37.52
N TRP A 276 -21.50 -16.80 37.81
CA TRP A 276 -22.61 -16.19 37.08
C TRP A 276 -23.74 -15.76 38.02
N SER A 277 -24.36 -14.61 37.73
CA SER A 277 -25.47 -14.07 38.52
C SER A 277 -26.46 -13.27 37.69
N GLU A 278 -27.74 -13.29 38.07
CA GLU A 278 -28.80 -12.43 37.51
C GLU A 278 -29.06 -11.16 38.33
N ASP A 279 -28.17 -10.86 39.28
CA ASP A 279 -28.33 -9.77 40.22
C ASP A 279 -28.67 -8.43 39.58
N TRP A 280 -29.67 -7.73 40.11
CA TRP A 280 -30.19 -6.47 39.57
C TRP A 280 -30.63 -6.54 38.10
N GLY A 281 -31.00 -7.73 37.61
CA GLY A 281 -31.37 -7.96 36.21
C GLY A 281 -30.15 -7.99 35.26
N ASN A 282 -28.93 -7.92 35.81
CA ASN A 282 -27.69 -7.91 35.06
C ASN A 282 -27.11 -9.33 35.01
N TYR A 283 -27.59 -10.14 34.06
CA TYR A 283 -27.07 -11.47 33.76
C TYR A 283 -25.59 -11.40 33.35
N SER A 284 -24.69 -11.66 34.29
CA SER A 284 -23.25 -11.32 34.16
C SER A 284 -22.35 -12.45 34.61
N ILE A 285 -21.13 -12.48 34.08
CA ILE A 285 -20.01 -13.03 34.85
C ILE A 285 -19.88 -12.17 36.10
N HIS A 286 -20.14 -12.77 37.27
CA HIS A 286 -20.16 -12.08 38.56
C HIS A 286 -19.29 -12.87 39.54
N LEU A 287 -18.16 -12.27 39.92
CA LEU A 287 -17.26 -12.82 40.92
C LEU A 287 -17.42 -11.97 42.19
N GLU A 288 -17.94 -12.56 43.26
CA GLU A 288 -18.22 -11.88 44.52
C GLU A 288 -17.74 -12.74 45.68
N SER A 289 -17.37 -12.11 46.79
CA SER A 289 -17.11 -12.78 48.05
C SER A 289 -18.33 -13.59 48.49
N LYS A 290 -18.12 -14.75 49.11
CA LYS A 290 -19.23 -15.60 49.52
C LYS A 290 -20.17 -14.83 50.46
N ASP A 291 -21.45 -14.77 50.13
CA ASP A 291 -22.48 -14.11 50.94
C ASP A 291 -22.09 -12.66 51.35
N TRP A 292 -21.34 -11.94 50.50
CA TRP A 292 -20.76 -10.60 50.71
C TRP A 292 -19.61 -10.51 51.73
N ASP A 293 -19.76 -11.00 52.96
CA ASP A 293 -18.78 -10.85 54.05
C ASP A 293 -17.98 -12.13 54.37
N GLY A 294 -18.15 -13.16 53.54
CA GLY A 294 -17.44 -14.43 53.65
C GLY A 294 -16.14 -14.50 52.85
N GLU A 295 -15.71 -15.73 52.57
CA GLU A 295 -14.45 -16.01 51.88
C GLU A 295 -14.43 -15.47 50.45
N GLY A 296 -13.30 -14.87 50.07
CA GLY A 296 -13.02 -14.43 48.72
C GLY A 296 -12.50 -15.56 47.81
N ILE A 297 -11.87 -15.17 46.72
CA ILE A 297 -11.31 -16.09 45.72
C ILE A 297 -9.81 -15.86 45.64
N THR A 298 -9.01 -16.92 45.71
CA THR A 298 -7.55 -16.86 45.46
C THR A 298 -7.23 -17.56 44.16
N ASN A 299 -6.61 -16.85 43.22
CA ASN A 299 -6.21 -17.37 41.91
C ASN A 299 -7.37 -18.04 41.15
N GLY A 300 -8.55 -17.42 41.19
CA GLY A 300 -9.72 -17.87 40.44
C GLY A 300 -9.58 -17.53 38.97
N LYS A 301 -9.93 -18.46 38.08
CA LYS A 301 -9.82 -18.27 36.63
C LYS A 301 -11.17 -18.49 35.98
N VAL A 302 -11.50 -17.67 34.99
CA VAL A 302 -12.63 -17.85 34.08
C VAL A 302 -12.10 -17.62 32.68
N TYR A 303 -12.10 -18.63 31.82
CA TYR A 303 -11.42 -18.57 30.52
C TYR A 303 -12.10 -19.43 29.45
N GLN A 304 -11.82 -19.12 28.18
CA GLN A 304 -12.09 -19.96 27.03
C GLN A 304 -10.77 -20.25 26.31
N SER A 305 -10.65 -21.45 25.76
CA SER A 305 -9.46 -21.89 25.02
C SER A 305 -9.83 -22.31 23.61
N PHE A 306 -9.05 -21.88 22.63
CA PHE A 306 -9.26 -22.20 21.21
C PHE A 306 -7.96 -22.07 20.42
N GLU A 307 -7.93 -22.67 19.23
CA GLU A 307 -6.82 -22.50 18.28
C GLU A 307 -6.92 -21.13 17.61
N LEU A 308 -5.83 -20.36 17.63
CA LEU A 308 -5.68 -19.14 16.85
C LEU A 308 -4.55 -19.32 15.81
N PRO A 309 -4.70 -18.78 14.59
CA PRO A 309 -3.61 -18.77 13.62
C PRO A 309 -2.49 -17.80 14.03
N ALA A 310 -1.41 -17.78 13.25
CA ALA A 310 -0.39 -16.73 13.39
C ALA A 310 -1.00 -15.36 13.07
N GLY A 311 -0.66 -14.34 13.86
CA GLY A 311 -1.21 -13.01 13.69
C GLY A 311 -1.02 -12.11 14.90
N ASN A 312 -1.58 -10.91 14.79
CA ASN A 312 -1.59 -9.89 15.84
C ASN A 312 -3.01 -9.70 16.34
N TYR A 313 -3.17 -9.70 17.65
CA TYR A 313 -4.48 -9.74 18.29
C TYR A 313 -4.59 -8.70 19.39
N GLN A 314 -5.81 -8.24 19.62
CA GLN A 314 -6.18 -7.43 20.76
C GLN A 314 -7.35 -8.07 21.46
N LEU A 315 -7.22 -8.22 22.78
CA LEU A 315 -8.30 -8.65 23.65
C LEU A 315 -8.73 -7.44 24.47
N GLU A 316 -10.02 -7.15 24.46
CA GLU A 316 -10.63 -6.08 25.24
C GLU A 316 -11.73 -6.70 26.10
N CYS A 317 -11.85 -6.25 27.35
CA CYS A 317 -13.06 -6.46 28.14
C CYS A 317 -13.53 -5.16 28.76
N GLU A 318 -14.82 -5.02 28.99
CA GLU A 318 -15.35 -3.93 29.79
C GLU A 318 -15.91 -4.49 31.10
N LEU A 319 -15.50 -3.88 32.21
CA LEU A 319 -15.97 -4.21 33.55
C LEU A 319 -16.96 -3.15 34.01
N GLU A 320 -18.08 -3.55 34.61
CA GLU A 320 -19.03 -2.61 35.21
C GLU A 320 -18.39 -1.83 36.36
N GLY A 321 -17.45 -2.48 37.03
CA GLY A 321 -16.81 -2.02 38.24
C GLY A 321 -16.69 -3.16 39.24
N GLY A 322 -16.39 -2.78 40.48
CA GLY A 322 -16.17 -3.68 41.58
C GLY A 322 -15.91 -2.93 42.87
N SER A 323 -15.59 -3.65 43.92
CA SER A 323 -15.19 -3.08 45.22
C SER A 323 -13.68 -3.19 45.42
N ASN A 324 -13.16 -2.44 46.40
CA ASN A 324 -11.74 -2.45 46.74
C ASN A 324 -11.26 -3.84 47.20
N GLY A 325 -9.96 -4.08 47.10
CA GLY A 325 -9.32 -5.33 47.49
C GLY A 325 -9.23 -6.37 46.37
N MET A 326 -9.52 -5.98 45.12
CA MET A 326 -9.40 -6.84 43.95
C MET A 326 -8.00 -6.73 43.33
N ASN A 327 -7.38 -7.88 43.08
CA ASN A 327 -6.23 -8.02 42.20
C ASN A 327 -6.63 -8.88 41.01
N GLY A 328 -6.97 -8.26 39.89
CA GLY A 328 -7.49 -8.94 38.72
C GLY A 328 -6.68 -8.66 37.46
N TYR A 329 -6.72 -9.62 36.54
CA TYR A 329 -6.04 -9.55 35.25
C TYR A 329 -6.98 -10.04 34.15
N LEU A 330 -7.07 -9.28 33.07
CA LEU A 330 -7.42 -9.80 31.76
C LEU A 330 -6.13 -10.37 31.16
N ALA A 331 -6.15 -11.59 30.64
CA ALA A 331 -4.94 -12.25 30.14
C ALA A 331 -5.20 -13.09 28.88
N ALA A 332 -4.15 -13.22 28.07
CA ALA A 332 -4.03 -14.21 27.01
C ALA A 332 -2.74 -15.01 27.22
N SER A 333 -2.79 -16.34 27.12
CA SER A 333 -1.60 -17.20 27.24
C SER A 333 -1.71 -18.45 26.37
N ARG A 334 -0.58 -19.08 26.03
CA ARG A 334 -0.57 -20.33 25.27
C ARG A 334 -1.08 -21.50 26.11
N GLY A 335 -1.74 -22.45 25.45
CA GLY A 335 -2.29 -23.66 26.07
C GLY A 335 -3.76 -23.52 26.42
N SER A 336 -4.25 -24.49 27.20
CA SER A 336 -5.68 -24.68 27.51
C SER A 336 -6.07 -24.24 28.92
N VAL A 337 -5.23 -23.46 29.59
CA VAL A 337 -5.52 -22.85 30.90
C VAL A 337 -4.70 -21.58 31.05
N LEU A 338 -5.27 -20.55 31.69
CA LEU A 338 -4.51 -19.36 32.07
C LEU A 338 -3.49 -19.67 33.18
N PRO A 339 -2.30 -19.03 33.18
CA PRO A 339 -1.34 -19.13 34.26
C PRO A 339 -1.91 -18.67 35.61
N ASP A 340 -1.23 -19.06 36.69
CA ASP A 340 -1.50 -18.50 38.02
C ASP A 340 -1.07 -17.03 38.09
N ILE A 341 -1.70 -16.26 38.99
CA ILE A 341 -1.56 -14.80 39.06
C ILE A 341 -0.11 -14.34 39.24
N ASP A 342 0.70 -15.11 39.96
CA ASP A 342 2.12 -14.86 40.22
C ASP A 342 3.02 -15.20 39.03
N ARG A 343 2.52 -15.97 38.05
CA ARG A 343 3.24 -16.38 36.83
C ARG A 343 2.81 -15.62 35.58
N LEU A 344 1.69 -14.90 35.62
CA LEU A 344 1.15 -14.16 34.46
C LEU A 344 2.17 -13.23 33.80
N LYS A 345 2.98 -12.52 34.60
CA LYS A 345 4.00 -11.61 34.08
C LYS A 345 5.07 -12.30 33.24
N GLU A 346 5.32 -13.58 33.50
CA GLU A 346 6.35 -14.39 32.84
C GLU A 346 5.77 -15.25 31.71
N GLU A 347 4.54 -15.75 31.87
CA GLU A 347 3.95 -16.77 30.99
C GLU A 347 2.82 -16.26 30.08
N ALA A 348 2.23 -15.10 30.34
CA ALA A 348 1.19 -14.56 29.48
C ALA A 348 1.79 -14.03 28.17
N LEU A 349 1.05 -14.22 27.07
CA LEU A 349 1.31 -13.56 25.79
C LEU A 349 1.04 -12.05 25.90
N GLY A 350 0.05 -11.69 26.72
CA GLY A 350 -0.29 -10.32 27.08
C GLY A 350 -1.24 -10.31 28.28
N TYR A 351 -1.22 -9.23 29.06
CA TYR A 351 -2.13 -9.04 30.19
C TYR A 351 -2.46 -7.57 30.43
N SER A 352 -3.59 -7.31 31.06
CA SER A 352 -3.99 -6.00 31.59
C SER A 352 -4.45 -6.17 33.03
N GLN A 353 -3.81 -5.45 33.95
CA GLN A 353 -4.09 -5.53 35.39
C GLN A 353 -5.10 -4.46 35.81
N TYR A 354 -6.03 -4.86 36.67
CA TYR A 354 -6.99 -3.95 37.29
C TYR A 354 -7.16 -4.22 38.79
N GLY A 355 -7.44 -3.13 39.51
CA GLY A 355 -7.58 -3.07 40.97
C GLY A 355 -8.35 -1.83 41.40
N ASP A 356 -8.19 -1.42 42.65
CA ASP A 356 -8.99 -0.36 43.30
C ASP A 356 -9.09 0.95 42.49
N SER A 357 -8.02 1.34 41.78
CA SER A 357 -7.96 2.60 41.04
C SER A 357 -8.55 2.55 39.63
N ASN A 358 -8.80 1.37 39.07
CA ASN A 358 -9.20 1.19 37.67
C ASN A 358 -10.15 -0.01 37.46
N MET A 359 -11.00 -0.33 38.44
CA MET A 359 -11.84 -1.53 38.39
C MET A 359 -12.89 -1.52 37.26
N GLY A 360 -13.52 -0.37 37.02
CA GLY A 360 -14.54 -0.22 35.97
C GLY A 360 -13.96 0.28 34.66
N GLY A 361 -14.75 0.12 33.58
CA GLY A 361 -14.39 0.57 32.24
C GLY A 361 -13.61 -0.47 31.45
N LYS A 362 -12.98 0.00 30.36
CA LYS A 362 -12.31 -0.84 29.37
C LYS A 362 -10.90 -1.23 29.81
N HIS A 363 -10.60 -2.51 29.63
CA HIS A 363 -9.29 -3.11 29.85
C HIS A 363 -8.87 -3.82 28.58
N THR A 364 -7.67 -3.52 28.12
CA THR A 364 -7.19 -3.97 26.81
C THR A 364 -5.77 -4.50 26.93
N LEU A 365 -5.48 -5.56 26.17
CA LEU A 365 -4.13 -6.08 25.94
C LEU A 365 -3.95 -6.40 24.46
N THR A 366 -2.71 -6.40 24.00
CA THR A 366 -2.32 -6.90 22.68
C THR A 366 -1.37 -8.07 22.82
N PHE A 367 -1.38 -8.98 21.85
CA PHE A 367 -0.45 -10.10 21.78
C PHE A 367 -0.26 -10.58 20.33
N SER A 368 0.82 -11.31 20.10
CA SER A 368 1.19 -11.81 18.77
C SER A 368 1.49 -13.31 18.82
N LEU A 369 1.14 -14.02 17.74
CA LEU A 369 1.47 -15.41 17.52
C LEU A 369 2.31 -15.54 16.25
N ALA A 370 3.54 -16.08 16.39
CA ALA A 370 4.42 -16.33 15.25
C ALA A 370 3.96 -17.54 14.40
N GLU A 371 3.25 -18.47 15.02
CA GLU A 371 2.69 -19.68 14.42
C GLU A 371 1.35 -19.99 15.08
N PRO A 372 0.46 -20.77 14.42
CA PRO A 372 -0.80 -21.19 15.01
C PRO A 372 -0.61 -21.90 16.36
N ALA A 373 -1.46 -21.59 17.34
CA ALA A 373 -1.38 -22.18 18.68
C ALA A 373 -2.72 -22.19 19.40
N THR A 374 -2.90 -23.14 20.33
CA THR A 374 -3.94 -23.06 21.35
C THR A 374 -3.65 -21.86 22.26
N VAL A 375 -4.66 -21.01 22.45
CA VAL A 375 -4.61 -19.86 23.35
C VAL A 375 -5.80 -19.90 24.31
N SER A 376 -5.53 -19.59 25.58
CA SER A 376 -6.54 -19.31 26.59
C SER A 376 -6.66 -17.80 26.79
N VAL A 377 -7.89 -17.28 26.79
CA VAL A 377 -8.20 -15.88 27.08
C VAL A 377 -9.26 -15.77 28.17
N GLY A 378 -9.17 -14.74 29.01
CA GLY A 378 -10.15 -14.50 30.08
C GLY A 378 -9.55 -13.79 31.28
N TRP A 379 -10.07 -14.11 32.47
CA TRP A 379 -9.73 -13.42 33.70
C TRP A 379 -9.05 -14.33 34.71
N VAL A 380 -8.09 -13.77 35.45
CA VAL A 380 -7.47 -14.35 36.64
C VAL A 380 -7.62 -13.35 37.79
N VAL A 381 -8.20 -13.76 38.91
CA VAL A 381 -8.50 -12.86 40.03
C VAL A 381 -8.09 -13.40 41.38
N THR A 382 -7.73 -12.49 42.27
CA THR A 382 -7.58 -12.73 43.70
C THR A 382 -8.20 -11.58 44.48
N PHE A 383 -9.08 -11.88 45.43
CA PHE A 383 -9.69 -10.90 46.32
C PHE A 383 -10.11 -11.53 47.66
N GLY A 384 -10.26 -10.68 48.68
CA GLY A 384 -10.64 -11.06 50.05
C GLY A 384 -12.15 -11.02 50.27
N SER A 385 -12.58 -10.67 51.48
CA SER A 385 -14.00 -10.45 51.81
C SER A 385 -14.49 -9.10 51.29
N SER A 386 -15.80 -8.98 51.06
CA SER A 386 -16.49 -7.73 50.71
C SER A 386 -15.99 -7.08 49.41
N THR A 387 -15.60 -7.93 48.46
CA THR A 387 -15.19 -7.55 47.11
C THR A 387 -16.07 -8.24 46.07
N TRP A 388 -16.32 -7.54 44.96
CA TRP A 388 -17.00 -8.07 43.78
C TRP A 388 -16.42 -7.49 42.49
N MET A 389 -16.71 -8.14 41.36
CA MET A 389 -16.47 -7.67 39.99
C MET A 389 -17.56 -8.22 39.07
N LYS A 390 -18.00 -7.40 38.10
CA LYS A 390 -18.83 -7.89 37.00
C LYS A 390 -18.29 -7.50 35.63
N VAL A 391 -18.42 -8.43 34.69
CA VAL A 391 -18.04 -8.24 33.28
C VAL A 391 -19.26 -7.79 32.47
N LEU A 392 -19.07 -6.82 31.57
CA LEU A 392 -20.04 -6.39 30.56
C LEU A 392 -19.87 -7.16 29.26
N TYR A 393 -18.64 -7.22 28.74
CA TYR A 393 -18.28 -8.02 27.58
C TYR A 393 -16.79 -8.33 27.55
N ILE A 394 -16.42 -9.26 26.68
CA ILE A 394 -15.08 -9.50 26.18
C ILE A 394 -15.13 -9.56 24.65
N LYS A 395 -14.09 -9.04 24.02
CA LYS A 395 -13.97 -8.85 22.58
C LYS A 395 -12.59 -9.28 22.13
N LEU A 396 -12.51 -10.06 21.06
CA LEU A 396 -11.26 -10.44 20.42
C LEU A 396 -11.20 -9.85 19.03
N MET A 397 -10.14 -9.09 18.76
CA MET A 397 -9.88 -8.44 17.48
C MET A 397 -8.63 -9.05 16.84
N ASN A 398 -8.67 -9.31 15.54
CA ASN A 398 -7.47 -9.38 14.72
C ASN A 398 -7.02 -7.94 14.38
N ILE A 399 -5.72 -7.69 14.34
CA ILE A 399 -5.16 -6.38 14.01
C ILE A 399 -4.34 -6.50 12.72
N ALA A 400 -4.55 -5.56 11.81
CA ALA A 400 -3.76 -5.46 10.58
C ALA A 400 -2.30 -5.06 10.87
N ASP A 401 -1.37 -5.71 10.19
CA ASP A 401 0.03 -5.28 10.11
C ASP A 401 0.15 -4.20 9.05
N ILE A 402 -0.11 -2.95 9.44
CA ILE A 402 0.14 -1.79 8.60
C ILE A 402 1.48 -1.20 9.04
N ALA A 403 2.43 -1.08 8.11
CA ALA A 403 3.67 -0.35 8.40
C ALA A 403 3.32 1.13 8.63
N GLU A 404 3.70 1.66 9.80
CA GLU A 404 3.61 3.10 10.09
C GLU A 404 4.48 3.95 9.16
#